data_AF-A0A1C5WID2-F1
#
_entry.id   AF-A0A1C5WID2-F1
#
_cell.length_a   1.000
_cell.length_b   1.000
_cell.length_c   1.000
_cell.angle_alpha   90.00
_cell.angle_beta   90.00
_cell.angle_gamma   90.00
#
_symmetry.space_group_name_H-M   'P 1'
#
loop_
_entity.id
_entity.type
_entity.pdbx_description
1 polymer ?
#
loop_
_entity_poly.entity_id
_entity_poly.type
_entity_poly.pdbx_seq_one_letter_code
_entity_poly.pdbx_strand_id
1 'polypeptide(L)'
;MNNPIKYKYAWDNDRHIVEISTVNKQLRNNTQYYCISCGKELIPRLGDKNQHHFAHKSSDDTISCKNETYLHELAKIKIKEIFDRSDTFIIKLHKNIICSSVKTCEFSQGAKTCCEQQEKIVNLKSYYDTCTIEKQIGNFKADILLENSTRPIKPLLHIPEHTRSHSGSL
;
A
#
# COMPACT_ATOMS: atom_id res chain seq x y z
N MET A 1 -15.80 19.24 -11.37
CA MET A 1 -14.88 18.08 -11.42
C MET A 1 -13.98 18.18 -10.20
N ASN A 2 -14.07 17.25 -9.25
CA ASN A 2 -13.22 17.26 -8.06
C ASN A 2 -11.82 16.81 -8.47
N ASN A 3 -10.83 17.69 -8.33
CA ASN A 3 -9.44 17.33 -8.56
C ASN A 3 -9.02 16.33 -7.46
N PRO A 4 -8.39 15.18 -7.79
CA PRO A 4 -8.01 14.21 -6.76
C PRO A 4 -7.00 14.83 -5.79
N ILE A 5 -7.27 14.68 -4.49
CA ILE A 5 -6.34 15.10 -3.44
C ILE A 5 -5.06 14.27 -3.56
N LYS A 6 -3.92 14.96 -3.72
CA LYS A 6 -2.59 14.31 -3.82
C LYS A 6 -2.09 13.81 -2.47
N TYR A 7 -2.17 14.63 -1.41
CA TYR A 7 -1.64 14.31 -0.08
C TYR A 7 -2.73 14.41 0.98
N LYS A 8 -3.30 13.26 1.35
CA LYS A 8 -4.35 13.15 2.38
C LYS A 8 -3.78 12.89 3.78
N TYR A 9 -2.59 12.30 3.86
CA TYR A 9 -1.93 11.90 5.08
C TYR A 9 -0.54 12.54 5.18
N ALA A 10 -0.08 12.76 6.41
CA ALA A 10 1.24 13.30 6.72
C ALA A 10 1.76 12.68 8.02
N TRP A 11 3.07 12.75 8.24
CA TRP A 11 3.65 12.57 9.56
C TRP A 11 3.46 13.84 10.38
N ASP A 12 3.18 13.72 11.67
CA ASP A 12 3.38 14.81 12.63
C ASP A 12 4.81 14.79 13.21
N ASN A 13 5.05 15.66 14.19
CA ASN A 13 6.32 15.76 14.91
C ASN A 13 6.73 14.46 15.61
N ASP A 14 5.76 13.69 16.07
CA ASP A 14 5.95 12.45 16.84
C ASP A 14 6.00 11.21 15.95
N ARG A 15 6.02 11.39 14.61
CA ARG A 15 5.98 10.31 13.62
C ARG A 15 4.70 9.46 13.71
N HIS A 16 3.56 10.09 14.00
CA HIS A 16 2.24 9.49 13.79
C HIS A 16 1.65 9.89 12.45
N ILE A 17 0.96 8.96 11.78
CA ILE A 17 0.21 9.29 10.57
C ILE A 17 -1.06 10.06 10.94
N VAL A 18 -1.15 11.29 10.47
CA VAL A 18 -2.32 12.15 10.61
C VAL A 18 -3.07 12.25 9.28
N GLU A 19 -4.38 12.04 9.31
CA GLU A 19 -5.26 12.31 8.17
C GLU A 19 -5.70 13.78 8.20
N ILE A 20 -5.73 14.45 7.06
CA ILE A 20 -6.11 15.86 7.00
C ILE A 20 -7.53 16.15 7.54
N SER A 21 -8.43 15.17 7.51
CA SER A 21 -9.79 15.31 8.05
C SER A 21 -9.83 15.49 9.57
N THR A 22 -8.78 15.04 10.29
CA THR A 22 -8.66 15.20 11.75
C THR A 22 -7.99 16.52 12.15
N VAL A 23 -7.43 17.26 11.18
CA VAL A 23 -6.72 18.52 11.43
C VAL A 23 -7.71 19.69 11.49
N ASN A 24 -7.71 20.40 12.62
CA ASN A 24 -8.48 21.63 12.81
C ASN A 24 -7.55 22.87 12.84
N LYS A 25 -8.13 24.08 12.98
CA LYS A 25 -7.36 25.34 12.99
C LYS A 25 -6.34 25.44 14.13
N GLN A 26 -6.62 24.85 15.30
CA GLN A 26 -5.68 24.85 16.43
C GLN A 26 -4.49 23.94 16.15
N LEU A 27 -4.76 22.69 15.74
CA LEU A 27 -3.73 21.71 15.38
C LEU A 27 -2.85 22.20 14.23
N ARG A 28 -3.47 22.81 13.21
CA ARG A 28 -2.75 23.41 12.07
C ARG A 28 -1.65 24.39 12.51
N ASN A 29 -1.86 25.15 13.57
CA ASN A 29 -0.93 26.18 14.02
C ASN A 29 0.11 25.66 15.02
N ASN A 30 -0.16 24.51 15.66
CA ASN A 30 0.65 23.98 16.75
C ASN A 30 1.45 22.73 16.37
N THR A 31 1.20 22.17 15.18
CA THR A 31 1.81 20.92 14.72
C THR A 31 2.50 21.14 13.38
N GLN A 32 3.72 20.64 13.23
CA GLN A 32 4.37 20.58 11.92
C GLN A 32 4.03 19.23 11.29
N TYR A 33 3.84 19.26 9.97
CA TYR A 33 3.49 18.09 9.20
C TYR A 33 4.56 17.82 8.17
N TYR A 34 4.86 16.55 7.93
CA TYR A 34 5.90 16.13 7.01
C TYR A 34 5.37 15.13 6.00
N CYS A 35 5.84 15.24 4.77
CA CYS A 35 5.48 14.32 3.70
C CYS A 35 5.99 12.92 4.01
N ILE A 36 5.11 11.92 3.85
CA ILE A 36 5.41 10.52 4.13
C ILE A 36 6.56 9.99 3.26
N SER A 37 6.65 10.45 2.00
CA SER A 37 7.68 9.97 1.07
C SER A 37 8.97 10.79 1.12
N CYS A 38 8.91 12.13 1.07
CA CYS A 38 10.11 12.96 0.95
C CYS A 38 10.57 13.61 2.27
N GLY A 39 9.77 13.53 3.33
CA GLY A 39 10.09 14.10 4.64
C GLY A 39 10.02 15.63 4.74
N LYS A 40 9.67 16.33 3.65
CA LYS A 40 9.59 17.80 3.62
C LYS A 40 8.33 18.34 4.31
N GLU A 41 8.37 19.62 4.68
CA GLU A 41 7.28 20.26 5.41
C GLU A 41 6.03 20.40 4.54
N LEU A 42 4.90 20.05 5.14
CA LEU A 42 3.57 20.14 4.57
C LEU A 42 2.73 21.18 5.31
N ILE A 43 1.91 21.91 4.57
CA ILE A 43 0.94 22.88 5.08
C ILE A 43 -0.46 22.28 4.96
N PRO A 44 -1.23 22.21 6.05
CA PRO A 44 -2.65 21.87 6.01
C PRO A 44 -3.45 22.95 5.27
N ARG A 45 -4.10 22.59 4.16
CA ARG A 45 -5.02 23.44 3.40
C ARG A 45 -6.46 23.09 3.80
N LEU A 46 -6.99 23.85 4.76
CA LEU A 46 -8.35 23.69 5.29
C LEU A 46 -9.28 24.71 4.60
N GLY A 47 -9.59 24.47 3.32
CA GLY A 47 -10.45 25.38 2.54
C GLY A 47 -11.94 25.12 2.78
N ASP A 48 -12.76 26.17 2.70
CA ASP A 48 -14.22 26.03 2.89
C ASP A 48 -14.93 25.42 1.66
N LYS A 49 -14.37 25.66 0.46
CA LYS A 49 -14.90 25.15 -0.83
C LYS A 49 -14.11 23.96 -1.39
N ASN A 50 -12.80 23.94 -1.13
CA ASN A 50 -11.91 22.90 -1.61
C ASN A 50 -11.74 21.84 -0.54
N GLN A 51 -11.70 20.57 -0.94
CA GLN A 51 -11.47 19.48 0.00
C GLN A 51 -10.15 19.69 0.75
N HIS A 52 -10.17 19.37 2.05
CA HIS A 52 -8.99 19.49 2.88
C HIS A 52 -7.87 18.59 2.35
N HIS A 53 -6.66 19.14 2.23
CA HIS A 53 -5.47 18.39 1.83
C HIS A 53 -4.20 18.98 2.45
N PHE A 54 -3.12 18.22 2.44
CA PHE A 54 -1.79 18.74 2.68
C PHE A 54 -1.15 19.22 1.38
N ALA A 55 -0.36 20.29 1.44
CA ALA A 55 0.42 20.80 0.31
C ALA A 55 1.87 21.04 0.74
N HIS A 56 2.82 20.83 -0.17
CA HIS A 56 4.22 21.17 0.12
C HIS A 56 4.36 22.68 0.34
N LYS A 57 5.24 23.06 1.26
CA LYS A 57 5.63 24.46 1.45
C LYS A 57 6.41 24.92 0.22
N SER A 58 6.07 26.06 -0.37
CA SER A 58 6.55 26.45 -1.71
C SER A 58 8.07 26.57 -1.90
N SER A 59 8.85 26.66 -0.81
CA SER A 59 10.32 26.61 -0.83
C SER A 59 10.89 25.21 -1.08
N ASP A 60 10.07 24.19 -0.89
CA ASP A 60 10.47 22.78 -0.85
C ASP A 60 10.18 22.04 -2.17
N ASP A 61 9.65 22.74 -3.18
CA ASP A 61 9.30 22.19 -4.49
C ASP A 61 10.51 21.82 -5.37
N THR A 62 11.74 22.02 -4.88
CA THR A 62 12.98 21.65 -5.57
C THR A 62 13.27 20.15 -5.62
N ILE A 63 12.57 19.33 -4.83
CA ILE A 63 12.64 17.87 -4.90
C ILE A 63 11.34 17.37 -5.55
N SER A 64 11.48 16.63 -6.65
CA SER A 64 10.37 15.96 -7.33
C SER A 64 9.73 14.90 -6.41
N CYS A 65 8.79 15.31 -5.57
CA CYS A 65 7.99 14.40 -4.76
C CYS A 65 6.96 13.71 -5.66
N LYS A 66 7.28 12.48 -6.07
CA LYS A 66 6.43 11.64 -6.92
C LYS A 66 5.24 11.12 -6.11
N ASN A 67 4.05 11.25 -6.69
CA ASN A 67 2.82 10.79 -6.05
C ASN A 67 2.83 9.27 -5.79
N GLU A 68 3.36 8.51 -6.74
CA GLU A 68 3.51 7.06 -6.66
C GLU A 68 4.31 6.66 -5.42
N THR A 69 5.48 7.28 -5.20
CA THR A 69 6.31 7.00 -4.01
C THR A 69 5.59 7.34 -2.71
N TYR A 70 4.84 8.46 -2.67
CA TYR A 70 4.00 8.79 -1.52
C TYR A 70 2.92 7.74 -1.25
N LEU A 71 2.20 7.30 -2.28
CA LEU A 71 1.16 6.29 -2.14
C LEU A 71 1.74 4.92 -1.75
N HIS A 72 2.90 4.58 -2.29
CA HIS A 72 3.62 3.34 -2.02
C HIS A 72 4.04 3.24 -0.55
N GLU A 73 4.70 4.26 -0.02
CA GLU A 73 5.11 4.32 1.39
C GLU A 73 3.89 4.35 2.31
N LEU A 74 2.87 5.16 1.98
CA LEU A 74 1.63 5.20 2.74
C LEU A 74 0.93 3.84 2.78
N ALA A 75 0.88 3.10 1.66
CA ALA A 75 0.26 1.80 1.58
C ALA A 75 0.93 0.78 2.51
N LYS A 76 2.28 0.73 2.53
CA LYS A 76 3.04 -0.13 3.44
C LYS A 76 2.65 0.12 4.89
N ILE A 77 2.68 1.40 5.30
CA ILE A 77 2.39 1.79 6.68
C ILE A 77 0.94 1.44 7.04
N LYS A 78 -0.03 1.75 6.17
CA LYS A 78 -1.43 1.45 6.42
C LYS A 78 -1.70 -0.06 6.51
N ILE A 79 -1.08 -0.86 5.64
CA ILE A 79 -1.20 -2.32 5.72
C ILE A 79 -0.64 -2.83 7.05
N LYS A 80 0.53 -2.35 7.48
CA LYS A 80 1.10 -2.71 8.78
C LYS A 80 0.22 -2.27 9.94
N GLU A 81 -0.27 -1.03 9.96
CA GLU A 81 -1.17 -0.53 11.00
C GLU A 81 -2.44 -1.38 11.10
N ILE A 82 -3.08 -1.70 9.97
CA ILE A 82 -4.28 -2.55 9.94
C ILE A 82 -3.95 -3.95 10.44
N PHE A 83 -2.82 -4.51 10.01
CA PHE A 83 -2.38 -5.83 10.46
C PHE A 83 -2.12 -5.83 11.97
N ASP A 84 -1.39 -4.87 12.52
CA ASP A 84 -1.01 -4.87 13.94
C ASP A 84 -2.21 -4.62 14.86
N ARG A 85 -3.18 -3.80 14.44
CA ARG A 85 -4.33 -3.39 15.27
C ARG A 85 -5.52 -4.33 15.20
N SER A 86 -5.59 -5.23 14.22
CA SER A 86 -6.75 -6.07 13.98
C SER A 86 -6.44 -7.54 14.23
N ASP A 87 -7.40 -8.26 14.82
CA ASP A 87 -7.35 -9.73 14.95
C ASP A 87 -7.59 -10.44 13.61
N THR A 88 -8.06 -9.71 12.60
CA THR A 88 -8.34 -10.25 11.26
C THR A 88 -7.69 -9.41 10.18
N PHE A 89 -7.18 -10.08 9.14
CA PHE A 89 -6.65 -9.45 7.94
C PHE A 89 -7.13 -10.24 6.73
N ILE A 90 -8.31 -9.89 6.23
CA ILE A 90 -8.99 -10.63 5.17
C ILE A 90 -8.49 -10.18 3.79
N ILE A 91 -8.04 -11.14 2.98
CA ILE A 91 -7.81 -10.95 1.55
C ILE A 91 -8.83 -11.75 0.74
N LYS A 92 -9.22 -11.18 -0.40
CA LYS A 92 -10.09 -11.82 -1.38
C LYS A 92 -9.31 -12.02 -2.67
N LEU A 93 -9.22 -13.28 -3.10
CA LEU A 93 -8.48 -13.68 -4.28
C LEU A 93 -9.45 -14.30 -5.28
N HIS A 94 -9.47 -13.78 -6.51
CA HIS A 94 -10.22 -14.40 -7.59
C HIS A 94 -9.33 -15.47 -8.23
N LYS A 95 -9.82 -16.71 -8.28
CA LYS A 95 -9.17 -17.79 -9.03
C LYS A 95 -10.05 -18.22 -10.20
N ASN A 96 -9.41 -18.45 -11.34
CA ASN A 96 -10.06 -19.12 -12.46
C ASN A 96 -9.96 -20.63 -12.24
N ILE A 97 -11.09 -21.28 -12.02
CA ILE A 97 -11.18 -22.74 -12.04
C ILE A 97 -11.35 -23.14 -13.49
N ILE A 98 -10.34 -23.82 -14.04
CA ILE A 98 -10.40 -24.34 -15.41
C ILE A 98 -11.08 -25.71 -15.35
N CYS A 99 -11.97 -25.98 -16.31
CA CYS A 99 -12.58 -27.30 -16.46
C CYS A 99 -11.50 -28.38 -16.56
N SER A 100 -11.59 -29.42 -15.73
CA SER A 100 -10.65 -30.55 -15.76
C SER A 100 -10.62 -31.25 -17.13
N SER A 101 -11.73 -31.19 -17.86
CA SER A 101 -11.89 -31.77 -19.19
C SER A 101 -11.78 -30.74 -20.31
N VAL A 102 -11.13 -29.59 -20.10
CA VAL A 102 -11.09 -28.49 -21.09
C VAL A 102 -10.64 -28.92 -22.49
N LYS A 103 -9.85 -30.00 -22.63
CA LYS A 103 -9.43 -30.54 -23.94
C LYS A 103 -10.52 -31.34 -24.67
N THR A 104 -11.48 -31.87 -23.94
CA THR A 104 -12.55 -32.75 -24.44
C THR A 104 -13.95 -32.20 -24.16
N CYS A 105 -14.05 -30.97 -23.66
CA CYS A 105 -15.30 -30.34 -23.27
C CYS A 105 -15.98 -29.74 -24.50
N GLU A 106 -17.17 -30.24 -24.83
CA GLU A 106 -17.97 -29.78 -25.98
C GLU A 106 -18.38 -28.31 -25.87
N PHE A 107 -18.44 -27.78 -24.63
CA PHE A 107 -18.73 -26.38 -24.34
C PHE A 107 -17.48 -25.48 -24.35
N SER A 108 -16.28 -26.06 -24.51
CA SER A 108 -15.04 -25.26 -24.58
C SER A 108 -14.85 -24.69 -25.99
N GLN A 109 -14.82 -23.37 -26.09
CA GLN A 109 -14.41 -22.66 -27.30
C GLN A 109 -12.87 -22.51 -27.36
N GLY A 110 -12.13 -23.55 -26.95
CA GLY A 110 -10.66 -23.54 -26.80
C GLY A 110 -10.15 -23.69 -25.35
N ALA A 111 -8.83 -23.87 -25.20
CA ALA A 111 -8.19 -24.30 -23.93
C ALA A 111 -8.32 -23.35 -22.72
N LYS A 112 -8.95 -22.17 -22.87
CA LYS A 112 -9.12 -21.15 -21.82
C LYS A 112 -10.55 -20.66 -21.62
N THR A 113 -11.51 -21.16 -22.39
CA THR A 113 -12.87 -20.58 -22.43
C THR A 113 -13.88 -21.31 -21.55
N CYS A 114 -13.53 -22.50 -21.04
CA CYS A 114 -14.32 -23.19 -20.02
C CYS A 114 -13.68 -22.96 -18.63
N CYS A 115 -13.96 -21.79 -18.04
CA CYS A 115 -13.50 -21.44 -16.71
C CYS A 115 -14.59 -20.76 -15.87
N GLU A 116 -14.58 -21.02 -14.57
CA GLU A 116 -15.43 -20.36 -13.58
C GLU A 116 -14.56 -19.47 -12.70
N GLN A 117 -14.99 -18.23 -12.44
CA GLN A 117 -14.35 -17.38 -11.45
C GLN A 117 -14.89 -17.69 -10.06
N GLN A 118 -14.02 -18.18 -9.18
CA GLN A 118 -14.36 -18.38 -7.76
C GLN A 118 -13.60 -17.38 -6.89
N GLU A 119 -14.31 -16.71 -5.99
CA GLU A 119 -13.70 -15.90 -4.93
C GLU A 119 -13.22 -16.81 -3.80
N LYS A 120 -11.93 -16.69 -3.44
CA LYS A 120 -11.33 -17.32 -2.27
C LYS A 120 -11.07 -16.23 -1.23
N ILE A 121 -11.74 -16.36 -0.09
CA ILE A 121 -11.56 -15.47 1.06
C ILE A 121 -10.56 -16.14 2.01
N VAL A 122 -9.52 -15.41 2.42
CA VAL A 122 -8.48 -15.90 3.32
C VAL A 122 -8.20 -14.88 4.42
N ASN A 123 -8.21 -15.32 5.69
CA ASN A 123 -7.70 -14.50 6.78
C ASN A 123 -6.19 -14.74 6.94
N LEU A 124 -5.37 -13.75 6.62
CA LEU A 124 -3.91 -13.85 6.76
C LEU A 124 -3.46 -13.98 8.22
N LYS A 125 -4.23 -13.47 9.19
CA LYS A 125 -3.94 -13.63 10.62
C LYS A 125 -4.02 -15.07 11.10
N SER A 126 -4.69 -15.95 10.36
CA SER A 126 -4.69 -17.39 10.66
C SER A 126 -3.35 -18.06 10.34
N TYR A 127 -2.47 -17.39 9.61
CA TYR A 127 -1.18 -17.93 9.15
C TYR A 127 0.01 -17.12 9.63
N TYR A 128 -0.14 -15.81 9.82
CA TYR A 128 0.95 -14.90 10.15
C TYR A 128 0.60 -14.06 11.37
N ASP A 129 1.59 -13.84 12.22
CA ASP A 129 1.47 -13.03 13.45
C ASP A 129 2.33 -11.76 13.38
N THR A 130 3.28 -11.70 12.46
CA THR A 130 4.27 -10.63 12.36
C THR A 130 4.18 -9.97 10.99
N CYS A 131 4.14 -8.63 10.97
CA CYS A 131 4.18 -7.81 9.75
C CYS A 131 5.32 -6.79 9.85
N THR A 132 6.25 -6.88 8.91
CA THR A 132 7.41 -5.99 8.81
C THR A 132 7.44 -5.29 7.46
N ILE A 133 7.86 -4.02 7.46
CA ILE A 133 8.00 -3.19 6.26
C ILE A 133 9.48 -3.10 5.92
N GLU A 134 9.82 -3.10 4.63
CA GLU A 134 11.19 -2.86 4.12
C GLU A 134 12.26 -3.83 4.66
N LYS A 135 11.88 -5.09 4.99
CA LYS A 135 12.81 -6.08 5.55
C LYS A 135 13.66 -6.74 4.47
N GLN A 136 14.98 -6.79 4.69
CA GLN A 136 15.94 -7.45 3.82
C GLN A 136 15.93 -8.97 4.06
N ILE A 137 15.84 -9.75 2.98
CA ILE A 137 15.85 -11.22 2.97
C ILE A 137 16.77 -11.68 1.85
N GLY A 138 17.99 -12.11 2.22
CA GLY A 138 19.03 -12.40 1.24
C GLY A 138 19.32 -11.17 0.37
N ASN A 139 19.15 -11.32 -0.94
CA ASN A 139 19.37 -10.25 -1.92
C ASN A 139 18.12 -9.42 -2.23
N PHE A 140 16.98 -9.71 -1.60
CA PHE A 140 15.70 -9.05 -1.85
C PHE A 140 15.30 -8.18 -0.66
N LYS A 141 14.73 -7.00 -0.94
CA LYS A 141 14.08 -6.17 0.07
C LYS A 141 12.59 -6.25 -0.15
N ALA A 142 11.85 -6.80 0.81
CA ALA A 142 10.41 -6.90 0.73
C ALA A 142 9.77 -5.60 1.24
N ASP A 143 8.86 -5.01 0.47
CA ASP A 143 8.09 -3.86 0.93
C ASP A 143 7.20 -4.23 2.12
N ILE A 144 6.62 -5.43 2.09
CA ILE A 144 5.92 -6.04 3.22
C ILE A 144 6.30 -7.51 3.30
N LEU A 145 6.67 -7.93 4.51
CA LEU A 145 6.93 -9.32 4.87
C LEU A 145 5.99 -9.74 5.99
N LEU A 146 5.21 -10.79 5.74
CA LEU A 146 4.41 -11.47 6.75
C LEU A 146 5.08 -12.78 7.17
N GLU A 147 5.21 -12.96 8.48
CA GLU A 147 5.89 -14.09 9.11
C GLU A 147 5.01 -14.70 10.20
N ASN A 148 5.33 -15.95 10.53
CA ASN A 148 4.81 -16.63 11.71
C ASN A 148 5.97 -16.90 12.66
N SER A 149 5.88 -16.33 13.87
CA SER A 149 6.92 -16.46 14.89
C SER A 149 6.98 -17.85 15.55
N THR A 150 5.92 -18.65 15.41
CA THR A 150 5.76 -19.93 16.11
C THR A 150 5.80 -21.16 15.20
N ARG A 151 5.35 -21.03 13.95
CA ARG A 151 5.23 -22.14 13.00
C ARG A 151 6.15 -21.90 11.80
N PRO A 152 6.82 -22.94 11.28
CA PRO A 152 7.63 -22.83 10.07
C PRO A 152 6.73 -22.78 8.83
N ILE A 153 6.05 -21.65 8.64
CA ILE A 153 5.24 -21.35 7.45
C ILE A 153 6.09 -20.48 6.52
N LYS A 154 6.04 -20.76 5.23
CA LYS A 154 6.74 -19.95 4.22
C LYS A 154 6.26 -18.50 4.33
N PRO A 155 7.15 -17.51 4.47
CA PRO A 155 6.76 -16.11 4.57
C PRO A 155 6.01 -15.65 3.31
N LEU A 156 5.03 -14.77 3.51
CA LEU A 156 4.38 -14.07 2.39
C LEU A 156 5.16 -12.79 2.11
N LEU A 157 5.68 -12.70 0.91
CA LEU A 157 6.46 -11.57 0.41
C LEU A 157 5.61 -10.76 -0.56
N HIS A 158 5.39 -9.50 -0.26
CA HIS A 158 4.82 -8.56 -1.22
C HIS A 158 5.96 -7.72 -1.80
N ILE A 159 6.23 -7.90 -3.10
CA ILE A 159 7.21 -7.13 -3.88
C ILE A 159 6.43 -6.31 -4.92
N PRO A 160 6.03 -5.08 -4.61
CA PRO A 160 5.58 -4.15 -5.63
C PRO A 160 6.75 -3.75 -6.56
N GLU A 161 6.58 -3.99 -7.86
CA GLU A 161 7.51 -3.61 -8.95
C GLU A 161 7.65 -2.07 -9.06
N HIS A 162 8.73 -1.44 -9.54
CA HIS A 162 9.70 -1.81 -10.57
C HIS A 162 11.16 -1.48 -10.17
N THR A 163 12.02 -2.48 -10.01
CA THR A 163 13.45 -2.28 -10.30
C THR A 163 13.64 -2.46 -11.80
N ARG A 164 13.73 -1.36 -12.56
CA ARG A 164 14.36 -1.41 -13.89
C ARG A 164 15.81 -1.84 -13.70
N SER A 165 16.09 -3.13 -13.83
CA SER A 165 17.43 -3.60 -14.15
C SER A 165 17.77 -3.04 -15.53
N HIS A 166 18.48 -1.92 -15.59
CA HIS A 166 19.31 -1.62 -16.75
C HIS A 166 20.46 -2.64 -16.72
N SER A 167 20.21 -3.83 -17.24
CA SER A 167 21.28 -4.64 -17.79
C SER A 167 21.72 -3.94 -19.06
N GLY A 168 22.79 -3.14 -18.96
CA GLY A 168 23.54 -2.73 -20.13
C GLY A 168 24.04 -3.98 -20.84
N SER A 169 23.56 -4.18 -22.05
CA SER A 169 24.16 -5.13 -22.98
C SER A 169 25.53 -4.60 -23.39
N LEU A 170 26.56 -5.40 -23.15
CA LEU A 170 27.81 -5.36 -23.89
C LEU A 170 27.55 -5.76 -25.35
#